data_AF-A0A1I3LIJ3-F1
#
_entry.id   AF-A0A1I3LIJ3-F1
#
_cell.length_a   1.000
_cell.length_b   1.000
_cell.length_c   1.000
_cell.angle_alpha   90.00
_cell.angle_beta   90.00
_cell.angle_gamma   90.00
#
_symmetry.space_group_name_H-M   'P 1'
#
loop_
_entity.id
_entity.type
_entity.pdbx_description
1 polymer ?
#
loop_
_entity_poly.entity_id
_entity_poly.type
_entity_poly.pdbx_seq_one_letter_code
_entity_poly.pdbx_strand_id
1 'polypeptide(L)'
;MEVLPHGTRVDVFENIFLVFLGLGTLVGIVVIAYTLYNAYKYRDTEERDDAEEDLPSVGELPTGGKGGKKLFLSFGLSAIIVISLVVWTYGMLLYVEDPGLDNPNDDALEIEIEGFAFDWNYYYENGLETSSVGSGDGMVIPADTPIMIDVTATDVWHTFGISDLRVKADAKPGEHSETWFVAEEPGTYTAECFELCGPGHSDMDSPVEVMPQDEYDAWVDEQLTMTITLEDEAEERITDGFELALEHQENDEFDDDLSVTYSDDEFENGSITIGEIEQGGPYDLAITFEDDEYEEIEETVSFTGPVDETYTVEDPDADDEDDEGEDEDEDEEEPDNDTEDADDTNDDTTEDGGDDE
;
A
#
# COMPACT_ATOMS: atom_id res chain seq x y z
N MET A 1 -38.23 -11.41 2.05
CA MET A 1 -37.05 -11.10 2.87
C MET A 1 -35.99 -12.02 2.31
N GLU A 2 -35.29 -11.53 1.29
CA GLU A 2 -34.12 -12.23 0.78
C GLU A 2 -33.18 -12.47 1.95
N VAL A 3 -32.72 -13.71 2.06
CA VAL A 3 -31.89 -14.19 3.19
C VAL A 3 -30.41 -14.10 2.82
N LEU A 4 -30.11 -13.71 1.58
CA LEU A 4 -28.76 -13.50 1.10
C LEU A 4 -28.46 -11.99 1.11
N PRO A 5 -27.30 -11.59 1.67
CA PRO A 5 -26.83 -10.21 1.57
C PRO A 5 -26.54 -9.84 0.12
N HIS A 6 -26.76 -8.56 -0.17
CA HIS A 6 -26.37 -7.89 -1.41
C HIS A 6 -25.80 -6.53 -0.98
N GLY A 7 -24.78 -6.05 -1.71
CA GLY A 7 -24.09 -4.79 -1.39
C GLY A 7 -22.65 -5.03 -0.99
N THR A 8 -21.98 -3.95 -0.60
CA THR A 8 -20.56 -3.98 -0.26
C THR A 8 -20.33 -4.59 1.12
N ARG A 9 -19.07 -4.86 1.47
CA ARG A 9 -18.72 -5.31 2.83
C ARG A 9 -19.19 -4.32 3.91
N VAL A 10 -19.20 -3.03 3.57
CA VAL A 10 -19.69 -1.94 4.42
C VAL A 10 -21.14 -2.20 4.79
N ASP A 11 -22.01 -2.48 3.82
CA ASP A 11 -23.44 -2.78 4.04
C ASP A 11 -23.66 -3.99 4.95
N VAL A 12 -22.89 -5.06 4.70
CA VAL A 12 -22.98 -6.31 5.45
C VAL A 12 -22.65 -6.07 6.92
N PHE A 13 -21.53 -5.41 7.20
CA PHE A 13 -21.11 -5.12 8.56
C PHE A 13 -22.05 -4.14 9.25
N GLU A 14 -22.58 -3.14 8.55
CA GLU A 14 -23.57 -2.22 9.12
C GLU A 14 -24.85 -2.93 9.51
N ASN A 15 -25.33 -3.86 8.68
CA ASN A 15 -26.53 -4.64 8.99
C ASN A 15 -26.33 -5.49 10.25
N ILE A 16 -25.19 -6.20 10.35
CA ILE A 16 -24.83 -6.96 11.54
C ILE A 16 -24.77 -6.04 12.76
N PHE A 17 -24.07 -4.91 12.66
CA PHE A 17 -23.92 -3.96 13.74
C PHE A 17 -25.28 -3.45 14.24
N LEU A 18 -26.17 -3.01 13.36
CA LEU A 18 -27.49 -2.48 13.73
C LEU A 18 -28.38 -3.54 14.37
N VAL A 19 -28.34 -4.79 13.89
CA VAL A 19 -29.09 -5.90 14.49
C VAL A 19 -28.59 -6.18 15.91
N PHE A 20 -27.28 -6.30 16.10
CA PHE A 20 -26.68 -6.55 17.41
C PHE A 20 -26.88 -5.38 18.37
N LEU A 21 -26.72 -4.15 17.89
CA LEU A 21 -26.95 -2.94 18.68
C LEU A 21 -28.41 -2.85 19.12
N GLY A 22 -29.36 -3.07 18.21
CA GLY A 22 -30.79 -3.01 18.51
C GLY A 22 -31.23 -4.07 19.52
N LEU A 23 -30.84 -5.33 19.29
CA LEU A 23 -31.17 -6.42 20.20
C LEU A 23 -30.46 -6.29 21.55
N GLY A 24 -29.16 -5.97 21.54
CA GLY A 24 -28.35 -5.75 22.74
C GLY A 24 -28.90 -4.61 23.59
N THR A 25 -29.27 -3.49 22.96
CA THR A 25 -29.92 -2.36 23.64
C THR A 25 -31.25 -2.77 24.26
N LEU A 26 -32.09 -3.52 23.54
CA LEU A 26 -33.38 -3.99 24.05
C LEU A 26 -33.20 -4.91 25.27
N VAL A 27 -32.29 -5.88 25.19
CA VAL A 27 -31.99 -6.79 26.30
C VAL A 27 -31.39 -6.01 27.48
N GLY A 28 -30.46 -5.10 27.20
CA GLY A 28 -29.84 -4.22 28.19
C GLY A 28 -30.87 -3.40 28.95
N ILE A 29 -31.81 -2.76 28.26
CA ILE A 29 -32.92 -2.02 28.89
C ILE A 29 -33.73 -2.92 29.83
N VAL A 30 -34.09 -4.13 29.39
CA VAL A 30 -34.87 -5.06 30.21
C VAL A 30 -34.11 -5.46 31.48
N VAL A 31 -32.83 -5.83 31.34
CA VAL A 31 -31.98 -6.26 32.46
C VAL A 31 -31.75 -5.12 33.44
N ILE A 32 -31.40 -3.93 32.95
CA ILE A 32 -31.16 -2.75 33.78
C ILE A 32 -32.45 -2.33 34.48
N ALA A 33 -33.57 -2.22 33.76
CA ALA A 33 -34.86 -1.84 34.35
C ALA A 33 -35.33 -2.85 35.40
N TYR A 34 -35.19 -4.15 35.15
CA TYR A 34 -35.52 -5.20 36.12
C TYR A 34 -34.61 -5.12 37.35
N THR A 35 -33.32 -4.88 37.16
CA THR A 35 -32.34 -4.73 38.25
C THR A 35 -32.67 -3.50 39.11
N LEU A 36 -32.91 -2.35 38.48
CA LEU A 36 -33.32 -1.12 39.16
C LEU A 36 -34.67 -1.27 39.87
N TYR A 37 -35.64 -1.94 39.25
CA TYR A 37 -36.92 -2.23 39.87
C TYR A 37 -36.76 -3.07 41.14
N ASN A 38 -35.95 -4.14 41.10
CA ASN A 38 -35.71 -4.96 42.28
C ASN A 38 -34.92 -4.21 43.35
N ALA A 39 -33.90 -3.45 42.95
CA ALA A 39 -33.13 -2.61 43.86
C ALA A 39 -34.05 -1.58 44.57
N TYR A 40 -34.99 -0.97 43.84
CA TYR A 40 -35.95 -0.02 44.41
C TYR A 40 -37.01 -0.71 45.28
N LYS A 41 -37.61 -1.81 44.80
CA LYS A 41 -38.72 -2.51 45.47
C LYS A 41 -38.29 -3.25 46.74
N TYR A 42 -37.09 -3.82 46.71
CA TYR A 42 -36.52 -4.58 47.83
C TYR A 42 -35.45 -3.76 48.56
N ARG A 43 -35.43 -2.44 48.40
CA ARG A 43 -34.57 -1.56 49.21
C ARG A 43 -34.93 -1.68 50.67
N ASP A 44 -33.93 -1.58 51.53
CA ASP A 44 -34.15 -1.56 52.97
C ASP A 44 -34.95 -0.32 53.38
N THR A 45 -35.97 -0.53 54.19
CA THR A 45 -36.79 0.53 54.77
C THR A 45 -36.93 0.19 56.25
N GLU A 46 -36.40 1.04 57.13
CA GLU A 46 -36.22 0.79 58.58
C GLU A 46 -37.51 0.39 59.35
N GLU A 47 -38.69 0.47 58.73
CA GLU A 47 -40.02 0.14 59.30
C GLU A 47 -40.54 -1.27 58.98
N ARG A 48 -39.74 -2.16 58.38
CA ARG A 48 -40.20 -3.50 58.01
C ARG A 48 -40.15 -4.47 59.20
N ASP A 49 -41.21 -4.47 60.02
CA ASP A 49 -41.41 -5.36 61.19
C ASP A 49 -41.49 -6.87 60.84
N ASP A 50 -41.55 -7.23 59.55
CA ASP A 50 -41.68 -8.62 59.07
C ASP A 50 -40.32 -9.27 58.70
N ALA A 51 -39.20 -8.60 59.00
CA ALA A 51 -37.89 -8.93 58.44
C ALA A 51 -37.22 -10.20 59.01
N GLU A 52 -37.69 -10.77 60.12
CA GLU A 52 -37.03 -11.96 60.71
C GLU A 52 -37.43 -13.30 60.07
N GLU A 53 -38.58 -13.40 59.37
CA GLU A 53 -39.08 -14.72 58.89
C GLU A 53 -38.49 -15.18 57.54
N ASP A 54 -37.94 -14.28 56.72
CA ASP A 54 -37.51 -14.59 55.33
C ASP A 54 -36.01 -14.31 55.06
N LEU A 55 -35.24 -13.95 56.09
CA LEU A 55 -33.79 -13.76 55.94
C LEU A 55 -33.07 -15.12 55.93
N PRO A 56 -32.23 -15.41 54.92
CA PRO A 56 -31.44 -16.64 54.93
C PRO A 56 -30.47 -16.63 56.11
N SER A 57 -30.58 -17.63 56.98
CA SER A 57 -29.68 -17.81 58.11
C SER A 57 -28.37 -18.46 57.66
N VAL A 58 -27.25 -18.05 58.26
CA VAL A 58 -25.93 -18.58 57.90
C VAL A 58 -25.87 -20.06 58.27
N GLY A 59 -25.77 -20.93 57.27
CA GLY A 59 -25.68 -22.38 57.45
C GLY A 59 -26.95 -23.18 57.08
N GLU A 60 -28.06 -22.50 56.75
CA GLU A 60 -29.24 -23.17 56.18
C GLU A 60 -29.24 -23.07 54.65
N LEU A 61 -29.41 -24.22 53.99
CA LEU A 61 -29.63 -24.23 52.54
C LEU A 61 -31.05 -23.71 52.26
N PRO A 62 -31.23 -22.76 51.32
CA PRO A 62 -32.54 -22.23 51.01
C PRO A 62 -33.49 -23.36 50.57
N THR A 63 -34.50 -23.65 51.39
CA THR A 63 -35.44 -24.75 51.18
C THR A 63 -36.70 -24.26 50.47
N GLY A 64 -36.59 -24.02 49.17
CA GLY A 64 -37.76 -23.87 48.32
C GLY A 64 -37.66 -22.77 47.28
N GLY A 65 -37.62 -23.18 46.01
CA GLY A 65 -37.82 -22.28 44.89
C GLY A 65 -38.66 -22.94 43.81
N LYS A 66 -39.87 -22.41 43.55
CA LYS A 66 -40.64 -22.71 42.33
C LYS A 66 -39.98 -22.15 41.05
N GLY A 67 -38.74 -21.66 41.14
CA GLY A 67 -38.03 -20.87 40.12
C GLY A 67 -37.26 -21.69 39.07
N GLY A 68 -36.96 -22.97 39.31
CA GLY A 68 -36.15 -23.78 38.39
C GLY A 68 -36.70 -23.85 36.96
N LYS A 69 -38.03 -23.88 36.79
CA LYS A 69 -38.67 -23.84 35.47
C LYS A 69 -38.50 -22.50 34.76
N LYS A 70 -38.50 -21.38 35.50
CA LYS A 70 -38.28 -20.04 34.93
C LYS A 70 -36.83 -19.86 34.50
N LEU A 71 -35.89 -20.38 35.29
CA LEU A 71 -34.47 -20.39 34.95
C LEU A 71 -34.21 -21.24 33.70
N PHE A 72 -34.73 -22.47 33.63
CA PHE A 72 -34.58 -23.30 32.44
C PHE A 72 -35.19 -22.66 31.18
N LEU A 73 -36.34 -21.99 31.31
CA LEU A 73 -36.96 -21.28 30.19
C LEU A 73 -36.11 -20.08 29.75
N SER A 74 -35.58 -19.27 30.68
CA SER A 74 -34.76 -18.11 30.33
C SER A 74 -33.42 -18.53 29.72
N PHE A 75 -32.77 -19.55 30.26
CA PHE A 75 -31.54 -20.11 29.69
C PHE A 75 -31.79 -20.71 28.31
N GLY A 76 -32.87 -21.50 28.14
CA GLY A 76 -33.22 -22.10 26.85
C GLY A 76 -33.55 -21.05 25.78
N LEU A 77 -34.34 -20.03 26.13
CA LEU A 77 -34.66 -18.94 25.21
C LEU A 77 -33.42 -18.15 24.81
N SER A 78 -32.55 -17.82 25.78
CA SER A 78 -31.28 -17.15 25.53
C SER A 78 -30.38 -17.96 24.60
N ALA A 79 -30.25 -19.27 24.85
CA ALA A 79 -29.45 -20.17 24.02
C ALA A 79 -29.95 -20.20 22.57
N ILE A 80 -31.28 -20.26 22.35
CA ILE A 80 -31.85 -20.23 21.01
C ILE A 80 -31.52 -18.90 20.31
N ILE A 81 -31.68 -17.76 20.99
CA ILE A 81 -31.37 -16.44 20.43
C ILE A 81 -29.89 -16.38 20.05
N VAL A 82 -28.98 -16.72 20.96
CA VAL A 82 -27.53 -16.67 20.71
C VAL A 82 -27.11 -17.60 19.58
N ILE A 83 -27.58 -18.86 19.57
CA ILE A 83 -27.26 -19.80 18.50
C ILE A 83 -27.78 -19.30 17.15
N SER A 84 -28.98 -18.73 17.11
CA SER A 84 -29.55 -18.18 15.87
C SER A 84 -28.72 -17.00 15.36
N LEU A 85 -28.27 -16.11 16.24
CA LEU A 85 -27.39 -14.99 15.87
C LEU A 85 -26.03 -15.48 15.38
N VAL A 86 -25.42 -16.46 16.05
CA VAL A 86 -24.13 -17.02 15.64
C VAL A 86 -24.21 -17.64 14.25
N VAL A 87 -25.24 -18.45 13.99
CA VAL A 87 -25.43 -19.08 12.67
C VAL A 87 -25.67 -18.01 11.60
N TRP A 88 -26.47 -16.99 11.89
CA TRP A 88 -26.73 -15.90 10.97
C TRP A 88 -25.47 -15.07 10.68
N THR A 89 -24.76 -14.63 11.72
CA THR A 89 -23.51 -13.86 11.59
C THR A 89 -22.45 -14.64 10.84
N TYR A 90 -22.29 -15.93 11.13
CA TYR A 90 -21.35 -16.78 10.39
C TYR A 90 -21.70 -16.85 8.91
N GLY A 91 -23.00 -16.98 8.57
CA GLY A 91 -23.44 -16.95 7.18
C GLY A 91 -23.15 -15.61 6.47
N MET A 92 -23.29 -14.48 7.18
CA MET A 92 -22.93 -13.17 6.63
C MET A 92 -21.41 -13.01 6.45
N LEU A 93 -20.61 -13.55 7.36
CA LEU A 93 -19.15 -13.52 7.26
C LEU A 93 -18.64 -14.35 6.08
N LEU A 94 -19.23 -15.52 5.83
CA LEU A 94 -18.88 -16.33 4.66
C LEU A 94 -19.08 -15.58 3.34
N TYR A 95 -20.10 -14.72 3.24
CA TYR A 95 -20.30 -13.89 2.06
C TYR A 95 -19.21 -12.82 1.88
N VAL A 96 -18.67 -12.27 2.98
CA VAL A 96 -17.58 -11.29 2.92
C VAL A 96 -16.25 -11.97 2.56
N GLU A 97 -16.05 -13.22 3.01
CA GLU A 97 -14.83 -13.98 2.75
C GLU A 97 -14.79 -14.54 1.32
N ASP A 98 -15.91 -15.06 0.82
CA ASP A 98 -16.04 -15.61 -0.53
C ASP A 98 -17.46 -15.34 -1.07
N PRO A 99 -17.66 -14.32 -1.91
CA PRO A 99 -18.96 -14.00 -2.48
C PRO A 99 -19.49 -15.04 -3.50
N GLY A 100 -18.70 -16.03 -3.94
CA GLY A 100 -19.15 -17.16 -4.74
C GLY A 100 -19.11 -16.94 -6.27
N LEU A 101 -20.08 -17.50 -7.02
CA LEU A 101 -20.06 -17.58 -8.51
C LEU A 101 -20.31 -16.26 -9.27
N ASP A 102 -20.65 -15.19 -8.55
CA ASP A 102 -20.65 -13.81 -9.04
C ASP A 102 -19.52 -13.09 -8.31
N ASN A 103 -18.30 -13.67 -8.33
CA ASN A 103 -17.17 -13.14 -7.59
C ASN A 103 -16.74 -11.84 -8.27
N PRO A 104 -16.87 -10.68 -7.60
CA PRO A 104 -16.29 -9.46 -8.12
C PRO A 104 -14.76 -9.57 -8.34
N ASN A 105 -14.11 -10.59 -7.76
CA ASN A 105 -12.69 -10.87 -7.93
C ASN A 105 -12.29 -11.42 -9.31
N ASP A 106 -13.20 -11.93 -10.14
CA ASP A 106 -12.81 -12.45 -11.47
C ASP A 106 -12.41 -11.33 -12.44
N ASP A 107 -12.87 -10.09 -12.19
CA ASP A 107 -12.54 -8.87 -12.93
C ASP A 107 -12.07 -7.76 -11.95
N ALA A 108 -11.51 -8.13 -10.79
CA ALA A 108 -11.03 -7.15 -9.82
C ALA A 108 -9.68 -6.59 -10.25
N LEU A 109 -9.47 -5.31 -9.97
CA LEU A 109 -8.13 -4.73 -10.01
C LEU A 109 -7.33 -5.32 -8.84
N GLU A 110 -6.26 -6.05 -9.14
CA GLU A 110 -5.36 -6.57 -8.11
C GLU A 110 -4.27 -5.55 -7.76
N ILE A 111 -4.04 -5.36 -6.46
CA ILE A 111 -3.00 -4.45 -5.96
C ILE A 111 -2.22 -5.19 -4.88
N GLU A 112 -0.93 -5.40 -5.09
CA GLU A 112 -0.03 -5.85 -4.03
C GLU A 112 0.36 -4.64 -3.17
N ILE A 113 0.32 -4.84 -1.85
CA ILE A 113 0.58 -3.80 -0.86
C ILE A 113 1.70 -4.28 0.06
N GLU A 114 2.78 -3.52 0.11
CA GLU A 114 3.93 -3.82 0.95
C GLU A 114 4.08 -2.76 2.05
N GLY A 115 3.93 -3.21 3.31
CA GLY A 115 4.13 -2.35 4.48
C GLY A 115 5.57 -2.33 4.99
N PHE A 116 6.05 -1.15 5.36
CA PHE A 116 7.34 -0.96 6.04
C PHE A 116 7.26 0.22 7.02
N ALA A 117 8.16 0.32 7.99
CA ALA A 117 8.15 1.43 8.94
C ALA A 117 8.53 2.77 8.24
N PHE A 118 7.63 3.73 8.05
CA PHE A 118 6.20 3.81 8.44
C PHE A 118 5.32 4.27 7.28
N ASP A 119 5.36 3.52 6.18
CA ASP A 119 4.71 3.83 4.90
C ASP A 119 4.27 2.54 4.17
N TRP A 120 3.59 2.71 3.05
CA TRP A 120 3.09 1.64 2.19
C TRP A 120 3.54 1.85 0.74
N ASN A 121 3.96 0.77 0.08
CA ASN A 121 4.11 0.71 -1.37
C ASN A 121 2.93 -0.04 -1.97
N TYR A 122 2.53 0.35 -3.16
CA TYR A 122 1.42 -0.22 -3.93
C TYR A 122 1.93 -0.62 -5.30
N TYR A 123 1.67 -1.84 -5.70
CA TYR A 123 2.07 -2.41 -6.98
C TYR A 123 0.80 -2.83 -7.72
N TYR A 124 0.56 -2.25 -8.89
CA TYR A 124 -0.61 -2.51 -9.71
C TYR A 124 -0.27 -3.57 -10.77
N GLU A 125 -1.28 -4.30 -11.25
CA GLU A 125 -1.10 -5.35 -12.27
C GLU A 125 -0.48 -4.85 -13.57
N ASN A 126 -0.69 -3.58 -13.91
CA ASN A 126 -0.14 -2.96 -15.10
C ASN A 126 1.31 -2.47 -14.93
N GLY A 127 2.03 -2.93 -13.90
CA GLY A 127 3.41 -2.54 -13.61
C GLY A 127 3.58 -1.13 -13.02
N LEU A 128 2.50 -0.40 -12.79
CA LEU A 128 2.53 0.87 -12.08
C LEU A 128 2.91 0.63 -10.60
N GLU A 129 3.66 1.56 -10.02
CA GLU A 129 3.99 1.56 -8.61
C GLU A 129 3.72 2.93 -8.00
N THR A 130 3.07 2.96 -6.85
CA THR A 130 2.88 4.18 -6.06
C THR A 130 3.30 3.97 -4.62
N SER A 131 3.54 5.06 -3.88
CA SER A 131 4.00 5.00 -2.49
C SER A 131 3.39 6.10 -1.65
N SER A 132 3.21 5.85 -0.36
CA SER A 132 2.80 6.88 0.61
C SER A 132 3.96 7.73 1.12
N VAL A 133 5.21 7.33 0.83
CA VAL A 133 6.42 7.96 1.37
C VAL A 133 6.43 9.46 1.08
N GLY A 134 6.62 10.26 2.14
CA GLY A 134 6.82 11.70 2.00
C GLY A 134 5.59 12.47 1.52
N SER A 135 4.37 11.94 1.74
CA SER A 135 3.10 12.44 1.17
C SER A 135 2.95 12.16 -0.33
N GLY A 136 3.47 11.03 -0.81
CA GLY A 136 3.20 10.53 -2.15
C GLY A 136 1.71 10.26 -2.38
N ASP A 137 1.34 9.93 -3.62
CA ASP A 137 -0.05 9.80 -4.05
C ASP A 137 -0.81 8.68 -3.34
N GLY A 138 -0.11 7.77 -2.66
CA GLY A 138 -0.70 6.66 -1.93
C GLY A 138 -1.36 5.67 -2.88
N MET A 139 -2.52 5.13 -2.51
CA MET A 139 -3.26 4.19 -3.36
C MET A 139 -4.29 4.94 -4.20
N VAL A 140 -4.38 4.66 -5.49
CA VAL A 140 -5.37 5.27 -6.40
C VAL A 140 -6.19 4.16 -7.04
N ILE A 141 -7.51 4.23 -6.95
CA ILE A 141 -8.41 3.17 -7.42
C ILE A 141 -9.68 3.73 -8.08
N PRO A 142 -10.30 2.99 -9.01
CA PRO A 142 -11.59 3.36 -9.57
C PRO A 142 -12.76 3.09 -8.61
N ALA A 143 -13.76 3.97 -8.64
CA ALA A 143 -15.03 3.81 -7.94
C ALA A 143 -15.90 2.74 -8.61
N ASP A 144 -16.78 2.11 -7.82
CA ASP A 144 -17.70 1.04 -8.26
C ASP A 144 -17.02 -0.20 -8.85
N THR A 145 -15.70 -0.32 -8.68
CA THR A 145 -14.89 -1.43 -9.19
C THR A 145 -14.40 -2.30 -8.01
N PRO A 146 -14.48 -3.63 -8.15
CA PRO A 146 -13.84 -4.55 -7.21
C PRO A 146 -12.34 -4.37 -7.15
N ILE A 147 -11.81 -4.21 -5.94
CA ILE A 147 -10.37 -4.15 -5.67
C ILE A 147 -10.01 -5.37 -4.85
N MET A 148 -9.08 -6.17 -5.35
CA MET A 148 -8.41 -7.23 -4.60
C MET A 148 -7.08 -6.67 -4.09
N ILE A 149 -6.82 -6.81 -2.80
CA ILE A 149 -5.53 -6.46 -2.22
C ILE A 149 -4.84 -7.71 -1.70
N ASP A 150 -3.58 -7.87 -2.07
CA ASP A 150 -2.66 -8.82 -1.50
C ASP A 150 -1.66 -8.06 -0.63
N VAL A 151 -1.64 -8.34 0.68
CA VAL A 151 -0.90 -7.51 1.63
C VAL A 151 0.22 -8.28 2.31
N THR A 152 1.43 -7.73 2.25
CA THR A 152 2.65 -8.26 2.89
C THR A 152 3.46 -7.13 3.56
N ALA A 153 4.59 -7.47 4.17
CA ALA A 153 5.48 -6.50 4.81
C ALA A 153 6.96 -6.89 4.69
N THR A 154 7.87 -5.92 4.72
CA THR A 154 9.32 -6.17 4.62
C THR A 154 10.02 -6.28 5.97
N ASP A 155 9.45 -5.71 7.03
CA ASP A 155 10.17 -5.51 8.30
C ASP A 155 9.47 -6.14 9.51
N VAL A 156 8.35 -5.59 9.97
CA VAL A 156 7.60 -5.99 11.14
C VAL A 156 6.15 -6.30 10.76
N TRP A 157 5.37 -6.74 11.74
CA TRP A 157 3.96 -6.96 11.54
C TRP A 157 3.22 -5.62 11.50
N HIS A 158 2.53 -5.37 10.38
CA HIS A 158 1.58 -4.27 10.22
C HIS A 158 0.16 -4.81 9.97
N THR A 159 -0.82 -3.93 9.86
CA THR A 159 -2.15 -4.31 9.39
C THR A 159 -2.67 -3.15 8.56
N PHE A 160 -2.76 -3.36 7.25
CA PHE A 160 -3.35 -2.40 6.34
C PHE A 160 -4.85 -2.33 6.62
N GLY A 161 -5.42 -1.13 6.70
CA GLY A 161 -6.87 -0.98 6.88
C GLY A 161 -7.38 0.36 6.40
N ILE A 162 -8.60 0.36 5.86
CA ILE A 162 -9.33 1.58 5.47
C ILE A 162 -10.62 1.58 6.27
N SER A 163 -10.67 2.45 7.30
CA SER A 163 -11.75 2.49 8.29
C SER A 163 -13.15 2.64 7.65
N ASP A 164 -13.30 3.56 6.70
CA ASP A 164 -14.58 3.87 6.05
C ASP A 164 -15.08 2.71 5.17
N LEU A 165 -14.17 1.95 4.57
CA LEU A 165 -14.49 0.81 3.71
C LEU A 165 -14.57 -0.51 4.48
N ARG A 166 -14.33 -0.50 5.80
CA ARG A 166 -14.35 -1.68 6.69
C ARG A 166 -13.48 -2.83 6.19
N VAL A 167 -12.37 -2.50 5.53
CA VAL A 167 -11.34 -3.44 5.07
C VAL A 167 -10.16 -3.42 6.02
N LYS A 168 -9.63 -4.61 6.30
CA LYS A 168 -8.31 -4.75 6.90
C LYS A 168 -7.67 -6.07 6.46
N ALA A 169 -6.36 -6.07 6.29
CA ALA A 169 -5.56 -7.25 6.03
C ALA A 169 -4.24 -7.18 6.81
N ASP A 170 -3.83 -8.31 7.40
CA ASP A 170 -2.63 -8.38 8.22
C ASP A 170 -1.41 -8.48 7.29
N ALA A 171 -0.46 -7.56 7.44
CA ALA A 171 0.74 -7.46 6.61
C ALA A 171 1.93 -8.06 7.39
N LYS A 172 2.36 -9.27 7.04
CA LYS A 172 3.36 -10.02 7.81
C LYS A 172 4.55 -10.42 6.95
N PRO A 173 5.79 -10.20 7.43
CA PRO A 173 6.95 -10.61 6.65
C PRO A 173 6.97 -12.10 6.32
N GLY A 174 6.96 -12.41 5.01
CA GLY A 174 6.95 -13.77 4.47
C GLY A 174 5.59 -14.47 4.44
N GLU A 175 4.49 -13.76 4.69
CA GLU A 175 3.12 -14.25 4.54
C GLU A 175 2.25 -13.19 3.85
N HIS A 176 1.51 -13.60 2.84
CA HIS A 176 0.56 -12.74 2.14
C HIS A 176 -0.86 -12.96 2.70
N SER A 177 -1.61 -11.86 2.83
CA SER A 177 -3.02 -11.89 3.23
C SER A 177 -3.87 -11.18 2.18
N GLU A 178 -4.82 -11.92 1.61
CA GLU A 178 -5.72 -11.40 0.57
C GLU A 178 -7.05 -10.92 1.15
N THR A 179 -7.58 -9.81 0.63
CA THR A 179 -8.97 -9.40 0.87
C THR A 179 -9.47 -8.50 -0.25
N TRP A 180 -10.79 -8.37 -0.38
CA TRP A 180 -11.40 -7.55 -1.43
C TRP A 180 -12.33 -6.48 -0.85
N PHE A 181 -12.51 -5.38 -1.57
CA PHE A 181 -13.51 -4.36 -1.26
C PHE A 181 -13.99 -3.64 -2.51
N VAL A 182 -15.01 -2.80 -2.35
CA VAL A 182 -15.53 -1.91 -3.40
C VAL A 182 -15.73 -0.55 -2.75
N ALA A 183 -15.24 0.51 -3.38
CA ALA A 183 -15.49 1.90 -2.98
C ALA A 183 -16.54 2.51 -3.92
N GLU A 184 -17.74 2.78 -3.41
CA GLU A 184 -18.88 3.27 -4.24
C GLU A 184 -18.87 4.80 -4.42
N GLU A 185 -18.27 5.54 -3.47
CA GLU A 185 -18.27 7.00 -3.50
C GLU A 185 -16.87 7.52 -3.85
N PRO A 186 -16.72 8.29 -4.95
CA PRO A 186 -15.44 8.95 -5.25
C PRO A 186 -15.02 9.94 -4.17
N GLY A 187 -13.72 10.03 -3.94
CA GLY A 187 -13.07 10.95 -3.00
C GLY A 187 -11.85 10.34 -2.31
N THR A 188 -11.25 11.11 -1.41
CA THR A 188 -10.07 10.70 -0.66
C THR A 188 -10.45 9.99 0.64
N TYR A 189 -9.96 8.77 0.79
CA TYR A 189 -10.00 7.95 2.00
C TYR A 189 -8.62 7.88 2.63
N THR A 190 -8.53 7.28 3.82
CA THR A 190 -7.25 7.10 4.52
C THR A 190 -7.05 5.63 4.85
N ALA A 191 -5.94 5.08 4.38
CA ALA A 191 -5.39 3.83 4.84
C ALA A 191 -4.53 4.09 6.09
N GLU A 192 -4.68 3.24 7.09
CA GLU A 192 -4.06 3.36 8.41
C GLU A 192 -3.41 2.02 8.78
N CYS A 193 -2.35 2.06 9.59
CA CYS A 193 -1.82 0.85 10.21
C CYS A 193 -2.59 0.52 11.50
N PHE A 194 -3.18 -0.68 11.58
CA PHE A 194 -3.96 -1.16 12.74
C PHE A 194 -3.19 -2.07 13.71
N GLU A 195 -1.94 -2.37 13.44
CA GLU A 195 -1.06 -3.16 14.32
C GLU A 195 0.13 -2.33 14.78
N LEU A 196 0.44 -2.36 16.08
CA LEU A 196 1.51 -1.53 16.66
C LEU A 196 2.88 -1.92 16.08
N CYS A 197 3.33 -1.17 15.07
CA CYS A 197 4.53 -1.48 14.30
C CYS A 197 5.79 -0.71 14.72
N GLY A 198 5.69 0.29 15.60
CA GLY A 198 6.86 1.01 16.12
C GLY A 198 6.57 2.44 16.55
N PRO A 199 7.63 3.26 16.76
CA PRO A 199 7.47 4.65 17.23
C PRO A 199 6.67 5.58 16.32
N GLY A 200 6.68 5.36 15.00
CA GLY A 200 5.92 6.13 14.01
C GLY A 200 4.56 5.54 13.67
N HIS A 201 4.09 4.51 14.40
CA HIS A 201 2.85 3.79 14.12
C HIS A 201 1.62 4.70 13.98
N SER A 202 1.52 5.74 14.80
CA SER A 202 0.37 6.66 14.77
C SER A 202 0.36 7.63 13.59
N ASP A 203 1.48 7.75 12.88
CA ASP A 203 1.63 8.62 11.71
C ASP A 203 1.72 7.80 10.41
N MET A 204 1.53 6.48 10.50
CA MET A 204 1.57 5.54 9.37
C MET A 204 0.22 5.55 8.62
N ASP A 205 -0.04 6.69 8.00
CA ASP A 205 -1.25 6.98 7.22
C ASP A 205 -0.88 7.08 5.73
N SER A 206 -1.77 6.61 4.86
CA SER A 206 -1.63 6.76 3.41
C SER A 206 -2.94 7.24 2.79
N PRO A 207 -2.92 8.22 1.87
CA PRO A 207 -4.11 8.59 1.12
C PRO A 207 -4.56 7.44 0.21
N VAL A 208 -5.87 7.30 0.08
CA VAL A 208 -6.50 6.40 -0.88
C VAL A 208 -7.45 7.22 -1.74
N GLU A 209 -7.05 7.56 -2.95
CA GLU A 209 -7.85 8.35 -3.87
C GLU A 209 -8.77 7.44 -4.70
N VAL A 210 -10.08 7.63 -4.54
CA VAL A 210 -11.10 6.90 -5.29
C VAL A 210 -11.64 7.80 -6.38
N MET A 211 -11.37 7.46 -7.63
CA MET A 211 -11.73 8.28 -8.79
C MET A 211 -12.89 7.67 -9.56
N PRO A 212 -13.73 8.47 -10.26
CA PRO A 212 -14.56 7.94 -11.34
C PRO A 212 -13.72 7.16 -12.35
N GLN A 213 -14.26 6.08 -12.93
CA GLN A 213 -13.51 5.21 -13.84
C GLN A 213 -12.80 5.98 -14.96
N ASP A 214 -13.46 6.97 -15.58
CA ASP A 214 -12.87 7.77 -16.66
C ASP A 214 -11.73 8.70 -16.21
N GLU A 215 -11.75 9.12 -14.94
CA GLU A 215 -10.65 9.89 -14.35
C GLU A 215 -9.49 8.96 -13.93
N TYR A 216 -9.79 7.75 -13.48
CA TYR A 216 -8.79 6.74 -13.17
C TYR A 216 -8.02 6.30 -14.43
N ASP A 217 -8.73 6.00 -15.52
CA ASP A 217 -8.11 5.62 -16.79
C ASP A 217 -7.15 6.72 -17.28
N ALA A 218 -7.58 7.98 -17.24
CA ALA A 218 -6.74 9.13 -17.60
C ALA A 218 -5.55 9.31 -16.65
N TRP A 219 -5.72 9.03 -15.35
CA TRP A 219 -4.63 9.08 -14.39
C TRP A 219 -3.57 8.00 -14.70
N VAL A 220 -3.98 6.77 -15.03
CA VAL A 220 -3.05 5.69 -15.43
C VAL A 220 -2.24 6.10 -16.66
N ASP A 221 -2.91 6.66 -17.68
CA ASP A 221 -2.25 7.14 -18.91
C ASP A 221 -1.22 8.24 -18.62
N GLU A 222 -1.47 9.09 -17.62
CA GLU A 222 -0.54 10.13 -17.16
C GLU A 222 0.62 9.57 -16.31
N GLN A 223 0.45 8.42 -15.67
CA GLN A 223 1.52 7.80 -14.88
C GLN A 223 2.46 6.95 -15.73
N LEU A 224 1.97 6.29 -16.79
CA LEU A 224 2.80 5.46 -17.66
C LEU A 224 3.27 6.25 -18.88
N THR A 225 4.08 7.27 -18.62
CA THR A 225 4.69 8.11 -19.66
C THR A 225 6.21 8.04 -19.61
N MET A 226 6.82 7.93 -20.79
CA MET A 226 8.27 7.94 -20.96
C MET A 226 8.67 9.10 -21.86
N THR A 227 9.46 10.04 -21.35
CA THR A 227 10.10 11.06 -22.16
C THR A 227 11.53 10.64 -22.45
N ILE A 228 11.88 10.57 -23.72
CA ILE A 228 13.23 10.27 -24.19
C ILE A 228 13.77 11.51 -24.87
N THR A 229 14.98 11.89 -24.48
CA THR A 229 15.74 12.99 -25.08
C THR A 229 17.05 12.46 -25.63
N LEU A 230 17.40 12.85 -26.86
CA LEU A 230 18.70 12.53 -27.47
C LEU A 230 19.56 13.79 -27.56
N GLU A 231 20.78 13.68 -27.03
CA GLU A 231 21.79 14.73 -27.02
C GLU A 231 23.16 14.16 -27.46
N ASP A 232 24.01 14.98 -28.07
CA ASP A 232 25.41 14.64 -28.32
C ASP A 232 26.31 14.95 -27.11
N GLU A 233 27.61 14.64 -27.21
CA GLU A 233 28.60 14.93 -26.16
C GLU A 233 28.73 16.43 -25.83
N ALA A 234 28.28 17.33 -26.71
CA ALA A 234 28.28 18.77 -26.52
C ALA A 234 26.95 19.30 -25.93
N GLU A 235 26.05 18.42 -25.50
CA GLU A 235 24.69 18.73 -25.00
C GLU A 235 23.81 19.38 -26.10
N GLU A 236 24.13 19.19 -27.39
CA GLU A 236 23.29 19.61 -28.51
C GLU A 236 22.26 18.54 -28.86
N ARG A 237 21.04 18.97 -29.20
CA ARG A 237 19.92 18.06 -29.50
C ARG A 237 20.10 17.42 -30.86
N ILE A 238 19.97 16.10 -30.91
CA ILE A 238 19.92 15.34 -32.16
C ILE A 238 18.47 15.29 -32.61
N THR A 239 18.21 15.77 -33.82
CA THR A 239 16.83 16.01 -34.30
C THR A 239 16.43 15.20 -35.52
N ASP A 240 17.37 14.48 -36.13
CA ASP A 240 17.15 13.75 -37.38
C ASP A 240 18.12 12.57 -37.51
N GLY A 241 17.78 11.60 -38.36
CA GLY A 241 18.68 10.49 -38.72
C GLY A 241 18.73 9.35 -37.71
N PHE A 242 17.65 9.07 -36.98
CA PHE A 242 17.57 7.94 -36.06
C PHE A 242 16.19 7.28 -36.01
N GLU A 243 16.14 6.03 -35.58
CA GLU A 243 14.92 5.30 -35.24
C GLU A 243 15.06 4.76 -33.81
N LEU A 244 14.00 4.92 -33.02
CA LEU A 244 13.87 4.39 -31.66
C LEU A 244 12.93 3.19 -31.70
N ALA A 245 13.39 2.01 -31.27
CA ALA A 245 12.55 0.85 -31.01
C ALA A 245 12.42 0.60 -29.51
N LEU A 246 11.20 0.32 -29.07
CA LEU A 246 10.86 -0.10 -27.72
C LEU A 246 10.08 -1.40 -27.78
N GLU A 247 10.49 -2.38 -26.97
CA GLU A 247 9.78 -3.65 -26.83
C GLU A 247 9.74 -4.06 -25.35
N HIS A 248 8.55 -4.34 -24.83
CA HIS A 248 8.42 -4.87 -23.46
C HIS A 248 9.15 -6.23 -23.36
N GLN A 249 9.97 -6.47 -22.34
CA GLN A 249 10.75 -7.73 -22.27
C GLN A 249 9.88 -9.00 -22.17
N GLU A 250 8.67 -8.83 -21.64
CA GLU A 250 7.65 -9.89 -21.54
C GLU A 250 6.57 -9.77 -22.63
N ASN A 251 6.84 -9.10 -23.76
CA ASN A 251 5.87 -8.91 -24.86
C ASN A 251 5.16 -10.22 -25.27
N ASP A 252 5.88 -11.35 -25.32
CA ASP A 252 5.34 -12.67 -25.63
C ASP A 252 4.31 -13.22 -24.61
N GLU A 253 4.24 -12.63 -23.41
CA GLU A 253 3.30 -13.02 -22.34
C GLU A 253 1.97 -12.26 -22.40
N PHE A 254 1.91 -11.13 -23.11
CA PHE A 254 0.72 -10.32 -23.28
C PHE A 254 -0.07 -10.69 -24.55
N ASP A 255 -1.38 -10.45 -24.52
CA ASP A 255 -2.24 -10.67 -25.70
C ASP A 255 -2.06 -9.56 -26.76
N ASP A 256 -1.63 -8.37 -26.34
CA ASP A 256 -1.39 -7.19 -27.17
C ASP A 256 0.11 -7.06 -27.52
N ASP A 257 0.41 -6.45 -28.68
CA ASP A 257 1.78 -6.25 -29.15
C ASP A 257 2.33 -4.96 -28.54
N LEU A 258 3.20 -5.11 -27.54
CA LEU A 258 3.85 -4.03 -26.79
C LEU A 258 5.21 -3.64 -27.41
N SER A 259 5.34 -3.82 -28.73
CA SER A 259 6.48 -3.34 -29.51
C SER A 259 6.08 -2.13 -30.36
N VAL A 260 6.92 -1.09 -30.34
CA VAL A 260 6.69 0.14 -31.10
C VAL A 260 8.01 0.70 -31.61
N THR A 261 7.96 1.30 -32.79
CA THR A 261 9.11 1.99 -33.39
C THR A 261 8.69 3.40 -33.73
N TYR A 262 9.53 4.35 -33.36
CA TYR A 262 9.37 5.77 -33.61
C TYR A 262 10.48 6.26 -34.54
N SER A 263 10.09 7.02 -35.56
CA SER A 263 11.05 7.69 -36.43
C SER A 263 11.38 9.10 -35.92
N ASP A 264 12.50 9.65 -36.37
CA ASP A 264 12.96 10.99 -36.03
C ASP A 264 11.90 12.10 -36.26
N ASP A 265 11.01 11.93 -37.23
CA ASP A 265 9.94 12.91 -37.51
C ASP A 265 8.87 13.02 -36.41
N GLU A 266 8.82 12.05 -35.50
CA GLU A 266 7.94 12.06 -34.33
C GLU A 266 8.56 12.78 -33.12
N PHE A 267 9.87 13.07 -33.16
CA PHE A 267 10.57 13.80 -32.12
C PHE A 267 10.42 15.31 -32.31
N GLU A 268 10.05 16.00 -31.24
CA GLU A 268 10.01 17.47 -31.20
C GLU A 268 11.28 17.99 -30.54
N ASN A 269 12.21 18.55 -31.33
CA ASN A 269 13.47 19.12 -30.85
C ASN A 269 14.34 18.09 -30.08
N GLY A 270 14.44 16.88 -30.65
CA GLY A 270 15.24 15.78 -30.10
C GLY A 270 14.65 15.13 -28.85
N SER A 271 13.38 15.41 -28.54
CA SER A 271 12.64 14.70 -27.49
C SER A 271 11.34 14.11 -28.02
N ILE A 272 10.96 12.95 -27.51
CA ILE A 272 9.64 12.36 -27.66
C ILE A 272 9.06 12.10 -26.28
N THR A 273 7.75 12.37 -26.10
CA THR A 273 7.01 11.89 -24.94
C THR A 273 6.06 10.80 -25.41
N ILE A 274 6.35 9.58 -24.98
CA ILE A 274 5.59 8.38 -25.25
C ILE A 274 4.57 8.25 -24.11
N GLY A 275 3.30 8.28 -24.46
CA GLY A 275 2.19 8.07 -23.54
C GLY A 275 1.30 6.92 -24.00
N GLU A 276 0.18 6.70 -23.31
CA GLU A 276 -0.73 5.57 -23.57
C GLU A 276 -0.02 4.20 -23.48
N ILE A 277 1.02 4.09 -22.65
CA ILE A 277 1.71 2.82 -22.42
C ILE A 277 0.85 1.97 -21.49
N GLU A 278 0.40 0.82 -21.98
CA GLU A 278 -0.54 -0.04 -21.24
C GLU A 278 0.12 -0.82 -20.09
N GLN A 279 1.43 -1.05 -20.16
CA GLN A 279 2.19 -1.86 -19.20
C GLN A 279 3.50 -1.16 -18.80
N GLY A 280 3.67 -0.89 -17.52
CA GLY A 280 4.97 -0.56 -16.93
C GLY A 280 5.86 -1.79 -16.82
N GLY A 281 7.12 -1.60 -16.46
CA GLY A 281 8.11 -2.66 -16.34
C GLY A 281 9.34 -2.45 -17.22
N PRO A 282 10.14 -3.50 -17.45
CA PRO A 282 11.35 -3.43 -18.25
C PRO A 282 11.06 -3.50 -19.76
N TYR A 283 11.59 -2.54 -20.49
CA TYR A 283 11.58 -2.45 -21.95
C TYR A 283 13.01 -2.51 -22.48
N ASP A 284 13.20 -3.26 -23.56
CA ASP A 284 14.41 -3.18 -24.37
C ASP A 284 14.27 -1.97 -25.30
N LEU A 285 15.20 -1.02 -25.13
CA LEU A 285 15.31 0.20 -25.90
C LEU A 285 16.50 0.06 -26.87
N ALA A 286 16.23 0.27 -28.15
CA ALA A 286 17.26 0.31 -29.18
C ALA A 286 17.14 1.62 -29.98
N ILE A 287 18.21 2.40 -30.03
CA ILE A 287 18.31 3.58 -30.89
C ILE A 287 19.33 3.29 -31.97
N THR A 288 18.87 3.30 -33.22
CA THR A 288 19.70 3.06 -34.40
C THR A 288 19.80 4.32 -35.24
N PHE A 289 21.00 4.66 -35.71
CA PHE A 289 21.26 5.86 -36.49
C PHE A 289 21.41 5.55 -37.99
N GLU A 290 20.96 6.45 -38.84
CA GLU A 290 21.18 6.34 -40.28
C GLU A 290 22.67 6.52 -40.61
N ASP A 291 23.15 5.81 -41.64
CA ASP A 291 24.52 5.92 -42.16
C ASP A 291 25.67 5.67 -41.15
N ASP A 292 25.39 5.03 -40.01
CA ASP A 292 26.33 4.74 -38.93
C ASP A 292 27.02 6.02 -38.36
N GLU A 293 26.31 7.17 -38.35
CA GLU A 293 26.85 8.47 -37.89
C GLU A 293 27.16 8.50 -36.39
N TYR A 294 26.45 7.72 -35.58
CA TYR A 294 26.63 7.60 -34.14
C TYR A 294 26.61 6.13 -33.71
N GLU A 295 27.17 5.83 -32.53
CA GLU A 295 27.07 4.48 -31.96
C GLU A 295 25.62 4.12 -31.59
N GLU A 296 25.20 2.89 -31.93
CA GLU A 296 23.88 2.36 -31.56
C GLU A 296 23.76 2.22 -30.03
N ILE A 297 22.61 2.61 -29.49
CA ILE A 297 22.30 2.42 -28.06
C ILE A 297 21.39 1.20 -27.94
N GLU A 298 21.79 0.22 -27.12
CA GLU A 298 20.94 -0.88 -26.66
C GLU A 298 20.95 -0.92 -25.13
N GLU A 299 19.82 -0.61 -24.50
CA GLU A 299 19.66 -0.58 -23.05
C GLU A 299 18.32 -1.17 -22.60
N THR A 300 18.26 -1.62 -21.35
CA THR A 300 16.99 -1.93 -20.69
C THR A 300 16.56 -0.76 -19.83
N VAL A 301 15.45 -0.12 -20.18
CA VAL A 301 14.80 0.91 -19.37
C VAL A 301 13.63 0.28 -18.60
N SER A 302 13.58 0.47 -17.28
CA SER A 302 12.46 -0.01 -16.46
C SER A 302 11.76 1.18 -15.84
N PHE A 303 10.44 1.26 -16.00
CA PHE A 303 9.66 2.33 -15.40
C PHE A 303 8.37 1.78 -14.79
N THR A 304 8.04 2.30 -13.62
CA THR A 304 6.83 1.96 -12.87
C THR A 304 6.02 3.23 -12.58
N GLY A 305 6.27 4.29 -13.35
CA GLY A 305 5.71 5.63 -13.25
C GLY A 305 6.37 6.54 -14.29
N PRO A 306 6.15 7.87 -14.24
CA PRO A 306 6.68 8.78 -15.25
C PRO A 306 8.21 8.83 -15.22
N VAL A 307 8.85 8.64 -16.38
CA VAL A 307 10.31 8.72 -16.54
C VAL A 307 10.70 9.76 -17.59
N ASP A 308 11.83 10.41 -17.35
CA ASP A 308 12.45 11.39 -18.25
C ASP A 308 13.93 11.02 -18.36
N GLU A 309 14.28 10.41 -19.50
CA GLU A 309 15.60 9.87 -19.77
C GLU A 309 16.28 10.69 -20.87
N THR A 310 17.55 11.03 -20.63
CA THR A 310 18.41 11.67 -21.61
C THR A 310 19.53 10.72 -22.00
N TYR A 311 19.60 10.36 -23.27
CA TYR A 311 20.67 9.55 -23.83
C TYR A 311 21.67 10.44 -24.56
N THR A 312 22.94 10.31 -24.16
CA THR A 312 24.07 10.93 -24.85
C THR A 312 24.64 9.94 -25.84
N VAL A 313 24.81 10.34 -27.10
CA VAL A 313 25.44 9.50 -28.13
C VAL A 313 26.84 9.99 -28.47
N GLU A 314 27.71 9.02 -28.72
CA GLU A 314 29.12 9.23 -29.06
C GLU A 314 29.28 9.18 -30.59
N ASP A 315 30.01 10.16 -31.13
CA ASP A 315 30.45 10.16 -32.53
C ASP A 315 31.72 9.29 -32.64
N PRO A 316 31.66 8.12 -33.33
CA PRO A 316 32.78 7.20 -33.41
C PRO A 316 34.02 7.78 -34.13
N ASP A 317 33.87 8.88 -34.88
CA ASP A 317 34.95 9.57 -35.59
C ASP A 317 35.53 10.77 -34.79
N ALA A 318 34.96 11.13 -33.62
CA ALA A 318 35.39 12.31 -32.85
C ALA A 318 36.76 12.15 -32.16
N ASP A 319 37.16 10.93 -31.80
CA ASP A 319 38.44 10.64 -31.14
C ASP A 319 39.67 10.75 -32.07
N ASP A 320 39.47 10.82 -33.39
CA ASP A 320 40.56 10.84 -34.39
C ASP A 320 41.06 12.26 -34.74
N GLU A 321 40.42 13.34 -34.25
CA GLU A 321 40.81 14.73 -34.58
C GLU A 321 41.73 15.40 -33.53
N ASP A 322 41.97 14.78 -32.35
CA ASP A 322 42.74 15.40 -31.25
C ASP A 322 44.21 14.91 -31.11
N ASP A 323 44.69 13.96 -31.93
CA ASP A 323 46.10 13.48 -31.91
C ASP A 323 46.94 13.94 -33.11
N GLU A 324 46.67 15.13 -33.66
CA GLU A 324 47.59 15.80 -34.60
C GLU A 324 48.00 17.20 -34.11
N GLY A 325 48.77 17.23 -33.02
CA GLY A 325 49.75 18.30 -32.85
C GLY A 325 50.17 18.61 -31.42
N GLU A 326 51.28 18.00 -30.99
CA GLU A 326 52.37 18.73 -30.29
C GLU A 326 53.61 17.82 -30.15
N ASP A 327 54.33 17.63 -31.26
CA ASP A 327 55.74 17.21 -31.25
C ASP A 327 56.61 18.45 -31.58
N GLU A 328 57.16 19.12 -30.57
CA GLU A 328 58.45 19.82 -30.69
C GLU A 328 59.24 19.72 -29.35
N ASP A 329 60.22 18.81 -29.38
CA ASP A 329 61.51 18.77 -28.68
C ASP A 329 61.89 19.97 -27.76
N GLU A 330 62.26 19.73 -26.50
CA GLU A 330 63.47 20.32 -25.88
C GLU A 330 64.10 19.39 -24.82
N ASP A 331 65.33 18.98 -25.11
CA ASP A 331 66.30 18.26 -24.29
C ASP A 331 66.86 19.09 -23.10
N GLU A 332 67.24 18.37 -22.04
CA GLU A 332 68.35 18.64 -21.09
C GLU A 332 68.28 19.85 -20.12
N GLU A 333 68.12 19.58 -18.81
CA GLU A 333 69.21 19.54 -17.80
C GLU A 333 68.67 19.60 -16.36
N GLU A 334 69.05 18.62 -15.53
CA GLU A 334 68.95 18.71 -14.07
C GLU A 334 70.03 19.62 -13.49
N PRO A 335 69.74 20.25 -12.33
CA PRO A 335 70.79 20.36 -11.33
C PRO A 335 70.33 19.91 -9.94
N ASP A 336 71.12 18.96 -9.43
CA ASP A 336 71.34 18.69 -8.00
C ASP A 336 71.48 19.99 -7.20
N ASN A 337 70.81 20.06 -6.05
CA ASN A 337 71.29 20.87 -4.95
C ASN A 337 70.96 20.24 -3.59
N ASP A 338 71.94 19.49 -3.08
CA ASP A 338 72.12 19.17 -1.68
C ASP A 338 72.17 20.44 -0.82
N THR A 339 71.40 20.48 0.27
CA THR A 339 71.83 21.20 1.48
C THR A 339 71.25 20.50 2.71
N GLU A 340 72.13 19.79 3.41
CA GLU A 340 72.02 19.39 4.81
C GLU A 340 71.97 20.65 5.71
N ASP A 341 71.13 20.67 6.75
CA ASP A 341 71.56 20.67 8.17
C ASP A 341 70.50 21.15 9.17
N ALA A 342 70.59 20.53 10.35
CA ALA A 342 70.14 20.93 11.69
C ALA A 342 68.62 20.83 12.00
N ASP A 343 68.17 19.82 12.76
CA ASP A 343 68.34 19.65 14.23
C ASP A 343 67.55 20.70 15.01
N ASP A 344 66.35 20.34 15.49
CA ASP A 344 66.00 20.63 16.89
C ASP A 344 64.85 19.75 17.40
N THR A 345 65.03 19.36 18.65
CA THR A 345 64.27 18.49 19.52
C THR A 345 63.06 19.17 20.17
N ASN A 346 61.97 18.40 20.37
CA ASN A 346 61.13 18.34 21.60
C ASN A 346 59.91 17.44 21.27
N ASP A 347 59.67 16.29 21.90
CA ASP A 347 59.34 16.11 23.33
C ASP A 347 58.15 16.99 23.76
N ASP A 348 56.93 16.46 23.76
CA ASP A 348 56.29 16.02 25.00
C ASP A 348 54.93 15.34 24.73
N THR A 349 54.67 14.35 25.57
CA THR A 349 53.43 13.67 25.94
C THR A 349 52.29 14.65 26.33
N THR A 350 50.99 14.35 26.37
CA THR A 350 50.24 13.30 27.09
C THR A 350 48.73 13.33 26.76
N GLU A 351 48.08 12.19 27.07
CA GLU A 351 46.73 11.99 27.68
C GLU A 351 45.46 12.43 26.91
N ASP A 352 44.55 11.50 26.56
CA ASP A 352 43.65 10.67 27.41
C ASP A 352 42.45 11.45 27.97
N GLY A 353 41.25 10.88 27.80
CA GLY A 353 40.04 11.30 28.50
C GLY A 353 38.73 11.26 27.71
N GLY A 354 38.01 10.13 27.81
CA GLY A 354 36.71 10.11 28.49
C GLY A 354 35.42 10.24 27.66
N ASP A 355 34.74 9.10 27.52
CA ASP A 355 33.37 8.74 27.98
C ASP A 355 32.24 9.77 28.15
N ASP A 356 31.02 9.18 28.14
CA ASP A 356 29.68 9.67 28.52
C ASP A 356 28.86 10.23 27.32
N GLU A 357 27.65 9.74 26.98
CA GLU A 357 26.57 9.03 27.69
C GLU A 357 25.69 8.24 26.70
#